data_AF-D6GTK2-F1
#
_entry.id   AF-D6GTK2-F1
#
_cell.length_a   1.000
_cell.length_b   1.000
_cell.length_c   1.000
_cell.angle_alpha   90.00
_cell.angle_beta   90.00
_cell.angle_gamma   90.00
#
_symmetry.space_group_name_H-M   'P 1'
#
loop_
_entity.id
_entity.type
_entity.pdbx_description
1 polymer ?
#
loop_
_entity_poly.entity_id
_entity_poly.type
_entity_poly.pdbx_seq_one_letter_code
_entity_poly.pdbx_strand_id
1 'polypeptide(L)'
;MIKVGFEERLQLLNLDDTVRATDRIVILTETQKLGKAKLICHLNHFNICFLNADKQTFRWLRTLKCADAILFEQRENRWILKIVEFKKCMTVESVKKSLEQFEGALYNAIAIAGFLQIEDFEEVRLYSAFRFDKMNENPLLRKRRENQKAIRQWERGKVKLPFIEETVPYKRIILDENGDGEVTL
;
A
#
# COMPACT_ATOMS: atom_id res chain seq x y z
N MET A 1 19.77 -10.07 -1.14
CA MET A 1 20.99 -9.67 -1.89
C MET A 1 20.60 -8.84 -3.11
N ILE A 2 21.17 -7.64 -3.25
CA ILE A 2 20.99 -6.79 -4.44
C ILE A 2 21.83 -7.38 -5.58
N LYS A 3 21.22 -7.57 -6.76
CA LYS A 3 21.88 -8.17 -7.93
C LYS A 3 22.66 -7.10 -8.71
N VAL A 4 23.61 -7.53 -9.54
CA VAL A 4 24.30 -6.64 -10.49
C VAL A 4 23.28 -5.96 -11.41
N GLY A 5 23.48 -4.68 -11.72
CA GLY A 5 22.60 -3.91 -12.58
C GLY A 5 21.35 -3.35 -11.87
N PHE A 6 21.25 -3.48 -10.55
CA PHE A 6 20.06 -3.09 -9.80
C PHE A 6 19.79 -1.59 -9.83
N GLU A 7 20.84 -0.78 -9.63
CA GLU A 7 20.71 0.68 -9.60
C GLU A 7 20.30 1.21 -10.98
N GLU A 8 20.87 0.65 -12.04
CA GLU A 8 20.51 0.97 -13.43
C GLU A 8 19.04 0.63 -13.71
N ARG A 9 18.57 -0.54 -13.28
CA ARG A 9 17.16 -0.92 -13.40
C ARG A 9 16.24 -0.04 -12.56
N LEU A 10 16.66 0.33 -11.35
CA LEU A 10 15.88 1.22 -10.50
C LEU A 10 15.74 2.61 -11.12
N GLN A 11 16.80 3.14 -11.74
CA GLN A 11 16.76 4.42 -12.45
C GLN A 11 15.77 4.39 -13.62
N LEU A 12 15.66 3.27 -14.35
CA LEU A 12 14.68 3.10 -15.43
C LEU A 12 13.22 3.12 -14.94
N LEU A 13 12.98 2.81 -13.65
CA LEU A 13 11.66 2.85 -13.04
C LEU A 13 11.34 4.18 -12.35
N ASN A 14 12.30 5.11 -12.23
CA ASN A 14 12.11 6.40 -11.55
C ASN A 14 11.46 7.46 -12.46
N LEU A 15 10.27 7.15 -12.98
CA LEU A 15 9.48 8.13 -13.73
C LEU A 15 9.07 9.28 -12.80
N ASP A 16 9.25 10.52 -13.27
CA ASP A 16 8.82 11.76 -12.59
C ASP A 16 9.35 11.92 -11.15
N ASP A 17 10.54 11.38 -10.84
CA ASP A 17 11.16 11.43 -9.51
C ASP A 17 10.29 10.86 -8.38
N THR A 18 9.41 9.92 -8.72
CA THR A 18 8.46 9.29 -7.80
C THR A 18 9.03 8.10 -7.04
N VAL A 19 10.27 7.70 -7.32
CA VAL A 19 10.97 6.62 -6.63
C VAL A 19 12.01 7.19 -5.67
N ARG A 20 12.03 6.65 -4.44
CA ARG A 20 12.96 7.05 -3.38
C ARG A 20 13.60 5.82 -2.74
N ALA A 21 14.92 5.77 -2.71
CA ALA A 21 15.68 4.78 -1.96
C ALA A 21 16.20 5.40 -0.65
N THR A 22 15.81 4.88 0.50
CA THR A 22 16.16 5.45 1.82
C THR A 22 15.96 4.45 2.95
N ASP A 23 16.71 4.60 4.03
CA ASP A 23 16.65 3.79 5.25
C ASP A 23 16.19 4.59 6.49
N ARG A 24 15.77 5.85 6.33
CA ARG A 24 15.43 6.75 7.45
C ARG A 24 13.97 7.16 7.46
N ILE A 25 13.61 8.05 6.54
CA ILE A 25 12.29 8.68 6.52
C ILE A 25 11.83 8.77 5.07
N VAL A 26 10.58 8.38 4.84
CA VAL A 26 9.86 8.70 3.60
C VAL A 26 8.57 9.43 3.94
N ILE A 27 8.25 10.47 3.17
CA ILE A 27 7.02 11.22 3.31
C ILE A 27 6.08 10.77 2.20
N LEU A 28 4.99 10.11 2.58
CA LEU A 28 3.93 9.73 1.66
C LEU A 28 2.89 10.85 1.64
N THR A 29 2.48 11.28 0.45
CA THR A 29 1.45 12.32 0.30
C THR A 29 0.41 11.92 -0.71
N GLU A 30 -0.86 12.12 -0.36
CA GLU A 30 -1.97 12.08 -1.31
C GLU A 30 -2.39 13.53 -1.59
N THR A 31 -2.31 13.95 -2.86
CA THR A 31 -2.82 15.26 -3.30
C THR A 31 -4.05 15.05 -4.19
N GLN A 32 -5.21 14.77 -3.58
CA GLN A 32 -6.48 14.73 -4.29
C GLN A 32 -7.30 16.00 -4.04
N LYS A 33 -8.32 16.23 -4.89
CA LYS A 33 -9.26 17.38 -4.80
C LYS A 33 -10.00 17.50 -3.45
N LEU A 34 -10.04 16.43 -2.66
CA LEU A 34 -10.82 16.33 -1.41
C LEU A 34 -10.02 16.58 -0.13
N GLY A 35 -8.73 16.90 -0.26
CA GLY A 35 -7.82 17.19 0.84
C GLY A 35 -6.43 16.58 0.61
N LYS A 36 -5.42 17.18 1.23
CA LYS A 36 -4.05 16.65 1.25
C LYS A 36 -3.90 15.72 2.46
N ALA A 37 -3.41 14.51 2.28
CA ALA A 37 -2.93 13.68 3.37
C ALA A 37 -1.41 13.59 3.32
N LYS A 38 -0.78 13.54 4.50
CA LYS A 38 0.68 13.42 4.65
C LYS A 38 0.97 12.43 5.77
N LEU A 39 1.78 11.43 5.46
CA LEU A 39 2.24 10.45 6.43
C LEU A 39 3.77 10.45 6.45
N ILE A 40 4.34 10.78 7.59
CA ILE A 40 5.78 10.65 7.85
C ILE A 40 6.03 9.21 8.29
N CYS A 41 6.77 8.47 7.47
CA CYS A 41 7.10 7.07 7.75
C CYS A 41 8.56 6.98 8.20
N HIS A 42 8.79 6.58 9.45
CA HIS A 42 10.10 6.19 9.95
C HIS A 42 10.39 4.75 9.54
N LEU A 43 11.56 4.54 8.97
CA LEU A 43 12.00 3.27 8.42
C LEU A 43 13.13 2.73 9.29
N ASN A 44 13.05 1.44 9.62
CA ASN A 44 14.10 0.76 10.40
C ASN A 44 15.17 0.10 9.50
N HIS A 45 14.89 0.03 8.20
CA HIS A 45 15.70 -0.68 7.22
C HIS A 45 15.66 0.06 5.89
N PHE A 46 16.55 -0.31 4.97
CA PHE A 46 16.55 0.21 3.61
C PHE A 46 15.24 -0.12 2.90
N ASN A 47 14.61 0.89 2.29
CA ASN A 47 13.41 0.75 1.49
C ASN A 47 13.59 1.40 0.11
N ILE A 48 12.90 0.81 -0.87
CA ILE A 48 12.65 1.43 -2.16
C ILE A 48 11.17 1.75 -2.23
N CYS A 49 10.87 3.05 -2.23
CA CYS A 49 9.54 3.59 -2.11
C CYS A 49 9.08 4.12 -3.47
N PHE A 50 8.06 3.49 -4.03
CA PHE A 50 7.33 3.95 -5.21
C PHE A 50 6.14 4.78 -4.74
N LEU A 51 6.23 6.10 -4.93
CA LEU A 51 5.24 7.08 -4.51
C LEU A 51 4.27 7.38 -5.66
N ASN A 52 3.03 7.79 -5.35
CA ASN A 52 1.98 7.98 -6.36
C ASN A 52 1.83 6.77 -7.29
N ALA A 53 1.90 5.55 -6.72
CA ALA A 53 1.85 4.32 -7.49
C ALA A 53 0.48 4.13 -8.18
N ASP A 54 -0.55 4.81 -7.71
CA ASP A 54 -1.88 4.95 -8.33
C ASP A 54 -1.83 5.59 -9.73
N LYS A 55 -0.82 6.41 -10.00
CA LYS A 55 -0.63 7.11 -11.29
C LYS A 55 0.32 6.38 -12.23
N GLN A 56 1.12 5.46 -11.71
CA GLN A 56 2.20 4.77 -12.44
C GLN A 56 1.93 3.26 -12.57
N THR A 57 0.70 2.89 -12.92
CA THR A 57 0.31 1.48 -13.09
C THR A 57 0.72 0.93 -14.47
N PHE A 58 1.22 -0.31 -14.52
CA PHE A 58 1.47 -0.97 -15.80
C PHE A 58 0.18 -1.16 -16.61
N ARG A 59 0.13 -0.57 -17.81
CA ARG A 59 -1.07 -0.57 -18.68
C ARG A 59 -1.49 -1.94 -19.22
N TRP A 60 -0.64 -2.94 -19.10
CA TRP A 60 -0.95 -4.33 -19.45
C TRP A 60 -1.82 -5.04 -18.39
N LEU A 61 -1.93 -4.47 -17.19
CA LEU A 61 -2.80 -5.01 -16.14
C LEU A 61 -4.25 -4.68 -16.43
N ARG A 62 -5.13 -5.68 -16.28
CA ARG A 62 -6.59 -5.51 -16.46
C ARG A 62 -7.18 -4.48 -15.49
N THR A 63 -6.66 -4.42 -14.28
CA THR A 63 -7.03 -3.40 -13.29
C THR A 63 -5.94 -2.33 -13.25
N LEU A 64 -6.34 -1.07 -13.39
CA LEU A 64 -5.49 0.10 -13.17
C LEU A 64 -5.73 0.73 -11.79
N LYS A 65 -6.56 0.11 -10.95
CA LYS A 65 -6.67 0.52 -9.55
C LYS A 65 -5.38 0.10 -8.86
N CYS A 66 -4.75 1.03 -8.16
CA CYS A 66 -3.54 0.78 -7.40
C CYS A 66 -3.57 1.65 -6.15
N ALA A 67 -2.82 1.24 -5.14
CA ALA A 67 -2.67 2.00 -3.92
C ALA A 67 -1.70 3.16 -4.11
N ASP A 68 -1.77 4.16 -3.22
CA ASP A 68 -0.95 5.37 -3.35
C ASP A 68 0.56 5.12 -3.27
N ALA A 69 1.00 4.12 -2.49
CA ALA A 69 2.41 3.81 -2.35
C ALA A 69 2.72 2.31 -2.22
N ILE A 70 3.85 1.93 -2.79
CA ILE A 70 4.44 0.59 -2.71
C ILE A 70 5.86 0.73 -2.19
N LEU A 71 6.20 0.04 -1.10
CA LEU A 71 7.53 0.06 -0.52
C LEU A 71 8.10 -1.36 -0.47
N PHE A 72 9.32 -1.51 -0.98
CA PHE A 72 10.12 -2.73 -0.85
C PHE A 72 11.14 -2.53 0.25
N GLU A 73 10.92 -3.15 1.41
CA GLU A 73 11.86 -3.14 2.53
C GLU A 73 12.85 -4.30 2.38
N GLN A 74 14.14 -4.00 2.44
CA GLN A 74 15.19 -5.01 2.45
C GLN A 74 15.63 -5.31 3.89
N ARG A 75 15.42 -6.56 4.32
CA ARG A 75 15.93 -7.09 5.60
C ARG A 75 16.93 -8.19 5.33
N GLU A 76 18.21 -7.92 5.54
CA GLU A 76 19.29 -8.87 5.23
C GLU A 76 19.19 -9.36 3.77
N ASN A 77 18.77 -10.62 3.58
CA ASN A 77 18.57 -11.25 2.27
C ASN A 77 17.10 -11.44 1.87
N ARG A 78 16.15 -10.88 2.62
CA ARG A 78 14.72 -11.01 2.41
C ARG A 78 14.07 -9.67 2.08
N TRP A 79 12.97 -9.73 1.35
CA TRP A 79 12.20 -8.56 0.96
C TRP A 79 10.81 -8.62 1.60
N ILE A 80 10.41 -7.49 2.17
CA ILE A 80 9.05 -7.30 2.68
C ILE A 80 8.36 -6.25 1.81
N LEU A 81 7.20 -6.61 1.28
CA LEU A 81 6.37 -5.70 0.49
C LEU A 81 5.39 -4.98 1.42
N LYS A 82 5.40 -3.66 1.41
CA LYS A 82 4.41 -2.83 2.11
C LYS A 82 3.60 -2.04 1.09
N ILE A 83 2.29 -2.03 1.27
CA ILE A 83 1.36 -1.29 0.40
C ILE A 83 0.55 -0.35 1.27
N VAL A 84 0.55 0.95 0.93
CA VAL A 84 -0.12 1.99 1.71
C VAL A 84 -1.16 2.67 0.83
N GLU A 85 -2.39 2.72 1.34
CA GLU A 85 -3.53 3.42 0.74
C GLU A 85 -4.03 4.51 1.70
N PHE A 86 -4.19 5.73 1.21
CA PHE A 86 -4.84 6.81 1.93
C PHE A 86 -6.36 6.79 1.73
N LYS A 87 -7.08 7.11 2.80
CA LYS A 87 -8.53 7.38 2.74
C LYS A 87 -8.85 8.52 3.66
N LYS A 88 -9.67 9.48 3.23
CA LYS A 88 -10.25 10.46 4.17
C LYS A 88 -11.06 9.76 5.27
N CYS A 89 -11.84 8.76 4.88
CA CYS A 89 -12.75 8.05 5.77
C CYS A 89 -12.85 6.57 5.43
N MET A 90 -12.84 5.73 6.46
CA MET A 90 -13.10 4.30 6.38
C MET A 90 -14.59 4.02 6.57
N THR A 91 -15.21 3.54 5.50
CA THR A 91 -16.59 3.07 5.41
C THR A 91 -16.55 1.70 4.74
N VAL A 92 -17.66 0.96 4.78
CA VAL A 92 -17.72 -0.36 4.11
C VAL A 92 -17.33 -0.26 2.64
N GLU A 93 -17.75 0.80 1.96
CA GLU A 93 -17.46 1.03 0.54
C GLU A 93 -16.00 1.42 0.30
N SER A 94 -15.41 2.27 1.15
CA SER A 94 -13.99 2.62 1.00
C SER A 94 -13.07 1.46 1.37
N VAL A 95 -13.45 0.59 2.31
CA VAL A 95 -12.73 -0.67 2.54
C VAL A 95 -12.75 -1.54 1.28
N LYS A 96 -13.91 -1.74 0.65
CA LYS A 96 -13.98 -2.51 -0.60
C LYS A 96 -13.04 -1.96 -1.67
N LYS A 97 -13.05 -0.64 -1.86
CA LYS A 97 -12.15 0.04 -2.81
C LYS A 97 -10.68 -0.15 -2.44
N SER A 98 -10.32 -0.01 -1.17
CA SER A 98 -8.95 -0.28 -0.70
C SER A 98 -8.52 -1.72 -0.99
N LEU A 99 -9.40 -2.72 -0.84
CA LEU A 99 -9.08 -4.10 -1.17
C LEU A 99 -8.75 -4.29 -2.66
N GLU A 100 -9.51 -3.63 -3.55
CA GLU A 100 -9.23 -3.66 -5.00
C GLU A 100 -7.92 -2.92 -5.34
N GLN A 101 -7.62 -1.82 -4.65
CA GLN A 101 -6.38 -1.06 -4.82
C GLN A 101 -5.17 -1.84 -4.30
N PHE A 102 -5.29 -2.56 -3.17
CA PHE A 102 -4.25 -3.45 -2.67
C PHE A 102 -3.97 -4.59 -3.63
N GLU A 103 -5.01 -5.18 -4.23
CA GLU A 103 -4.85 -6.21 -5.26
C GLU A 103 -4.08 -5.68 -6.48
N GLY A 104 -4.47 -4.52 -7.02
CA GLY A 104 -3.74 -3.96 -8.16
C GLY A 104 -2.34 -3.45 -7.82
N ALA A 105 -2.13 -2.95 -6.60
CA ALA A 105 -0.80 -2.62 -6.10
C ALA A 105 0.11 -3.85 -5.96
N LEU A 106 -0.43 -4.99 -5.54
CA LEU A 106 0.31 -6.26 -5.51
C LEU A 106 0.76 -6.65 -6.93
N TYR A 107 -0.10 -6.51 -7.93
CA TYR A 107 0.27 -6.80 -9.32
C TYR A 107 1.37 -5.86 -9.84
N ASN A 108 1.24 -4.57 -9.54
CA ASN A 108 2.25 -3.57 -9.90
C ASN A 108 3.58 -3.88 -9.21
N ALA A 109 3.54 -4.27 -7.93
CA ALA A 109 4.70 -4.63 -7.14
C ALA A 109 5.40 -5.89 -7.67
N ILE A 110 4.65 -6.92 -8.08
CA ILE A 110 5.22 -8.14 -8.68
C ILE A 110 5.93 -7.79 -10.00
N ALA A 111 5.34 -6.95 -10.84
CA ALA A 111 5.96 -6.52 -12.10
C ALA A 111 7.24 -5.70 -11.87
N ILE A 112 7.21 -4.75 -10.92
CA ILE A 112 8.40 -4.01 -10.48
C ILE A 112 9.48 -4.97 -9.96
N ALA A 113 9.11 -5.90 -9.07
CA ALA A 113 10.02 -6.84 -8.47
C ALA A 113 10.69 -7.75 -9.50
N GLY A 114 9.93 -8.26 -10.48
CA GLY A 114 10.48 -9.03 -11.60
C GLY A 114 11.51 -8.24 -12.38
N PHE A 115 11.25 -6.96 -12.68
CA PHE A 115 12.23 -6.10 -13.35
C PHE A 115 13.46 -5.84 -12.49
N LEU A 116 13.29 -5.60 -11.18
CA LEU A 116 14.39 -5.39 -10.25
C LEU A 116 15.16 -6.68 -9.89
N GLN A 117 14.68 -7.85 -10.32
CA GLN A 117 15.19 -9.18 -9.92
C GLN A 117 15.05 -9.44 -8.41
N ILE A 118 13.96 -8.97 -7.82
CA ILE A 118 13.50 -9.36 -6.49
C ILE A 118 12.67 -10.64 -6.66
N GLU A 119 13.25 -11.77 -6.26
CA GLU A 119 12.71 -13.11 -6.60
C GLU A 119 11.48 -13.49 -5.75
N ASP A 120 11.42 -13.07 -4.48
CA ASP A 120 10.32 -13.42 -3.57
C ASP A 120 10.11 -12.37 -2.47
N PHE A 121 8.90 -12.35 -1.90
CA PHE A 121 8.56 -11.58 -0.71
C PHE A 121 8.33 -12.52 0.47
N GLU A 122 9.11 -12.36 1.54
CA GLU A 122 8.89 -13.11 2.77
C GLU A 122 7.55 -12.73 3.41
N GLU A 123 7.19 -11.46 3.32
CA GLU A 123 5.96 -10.94 3.90
C GLU A 123 5.39 -9.83 3.03
N VAL A 124 4.06 -9.76 2.99
CA VAL A 124 3.32 -8.61 2.48
C VAL A 124 2.60 -7.95 3.66
N ARG A 125 2.54 -6.62 3.70
CA ARG A 125 1.82 -5.85 4.72
C ARG A 125 1.00 -4.75 4.08
N LEU A 126 -0.27 -4.65 4.46
CA LEU A 126 -1.19 -3.64 3.94
C LEU A 126 -1.46 -2.58 5.01
N TYR A 127 -1.58 -1.34 4.57
CA TYR A 127 -1.85 -0.20 5.44
C TYR A 127 -2.93 0.67 4.84
N SER A 128 -3.91 1.05 5.66
CA SER A 128 -4.76 2.20 5.34
C SER A 128 -4.48 3.34 6.31
N ALA A 129 -4.12 4.49 5.75
CA ALA A 129 -3.92 5.74 6.47
C ALA A 129 -5.17 6.62 6.32
N PHE A 130 -5.86 6.91 7.42
CA PHE A 130 -7.16 7.58 7.37
C PHE A 130 -7.49 8.45 8.58
N ARG A 131 -8.37 9.43 8.40
CA ARG A 131 -8.76 10.36 9.47
C ARG A 131 -9.93 9.84 10.30
N PHE A 132 -10.96 9.34 9.64
CA PHE A 132 -12.21 8.95 10.30
C PHE A 132 -12.53 7.46 10.09
N ASP A 133 -12.83 6.73 11.16
CA ASP A 133 -13.44 5.40 11.08
C ASP A 133 -14.96 5.51 11.24
N LYS A 134 -15.69 5.24 10.17
CA LYS A 134 -17.16 5.26 10.10
C LYS A 134 -17.74 3.87 9.79
N MET A 135 -16.97 2.80 10.01
CA MET A 135 -17.41 1.42 9.72
C MET A 135 -18.64 0.98 10.50
N ASN A 136 -18.96 1.65 11.61
CA ASN A 136 -20.09 1.33 12.49
C ASN A 136 -21.29 2.28 12.36
N GLU A 137 -21.22 3.33 11.53
CA GLU A 137 -22.29 4.35 11.47
C GLU A 137 -23.59 3.85 10.83
N ASN A 138 -23.53 2.80 9.98
CA ASN A 138 -24.71 2.28 9.30
C ASN A 138 -24.92 0.77 9.55
N PRO A 139 -25.74 0.39 10.55
CA PRO A 139 -26.04 -1.00 10.87
C PRO A 139 -26.66 -1.79 9.71
N LEU A 140 -27.40 -1.15 8.80
CA LEU A 140 -28.02 -1.82 7.66
C LEU A 140 -26.98 -2.29 6.65
N LEU A 141 -25.97 -1.47 6.36
CA LEU A 141 -24.86 -1.87 5.49
C LEU A 141 -24.09 -3.05 6.09
N ARG A 142 -23.98 -3.11 7.42
CA ARG A 142 -23.33 -4.22 8.12
C ARG A 142 -24.09 -5.54 8.08
N LYS A 143 -25.40 -5.54 7.77
CA LYS A 143 -26.21 -6.75 7.61
C LYS A 143 -26.17 -7.33 6.19
N ARG A 144 -25.79 -6.53 5.18
CA ARG A 144 -25.76 -6.99 3.78
C ARG A 144 -24.70 -8.05 3.56
N ARG A 145 -25.05 -9.15 2.89
CA ARG A 145 -24.17 -10.30 2.67
C ARG A 145 -22.94 -9.92 1.84
N GLU A 146 -23.10 -9.07 0.82
CA GLU A 146 -21.99 -8.63 -0.03
C GLU A 146 -20.94 -7.79 0.73
N ASN A 147 -21.29 -7.25 1.90
CA ASN A 147 -20.40 -6.42 2.73
C ASN A 147 -19.63 -7.24 3.77
N GLN A 148 -20.08 -8.46 4.09
CA GLN A 148 -19.52 -9.27 5.18
C GLN A 148 -18.05 -9.63 4.98
N LYS A 149 -17.59 -9.78 3.73
CA LYS A 149 -16.17 -10.06 3.46
C LYS A 149 -15.31 -8.85 3.83
N ALA A 150 -15.64 -7.67 3.32
CA ALA A 150 -14.90 -6.43 3.57
C ALA A 150 -14.92 -6.07 5.06
N ILE A 151 -16.07 -6.17 5.72
CA ILE A 151 -16.21 -5.90 7.16
C ILE A 151 -15.34 -6.85 7.99
N ARG A 152 -15.40 -8.17 7.73
CA ARG A 152 -14.58 -9.14 8.47
C ARG A 152 -13.09 -8.93 8.27
N GLN A 153 -12.66 -8.61 7.05
CA GLN A 153 -11.24 -8.36 6.77
C GLN A 153 -10.74 -7.08 7.43
N TRP A 154 -11.56 -6.02 7.42
CA TRP A 154 -11.29 -4.80 8.19
C TRP A 154 -11.13 -5.12 9.67
N GLU A 155 -12.15 -5.72 10.29
CA GLU A 155 -12.21 -5.98 11.74
C GLU A 155 -11.09 -6.87 12.24
N ARG A 156 -10.76 -7.93 11.49
CA ARG A 156 -9.69 -8.87 11.84
C ARG A 156 -8.29 -8.34 11.54
N GLY A 157 -8.16 -7.27 10.76
CA GLY A 157 -6.86 -6.77 10.30
C GLY A 157 -6.10 -7.81 9.45
N LYS A 158 -6.84 -8.60 8.66
CA LYS A 158 -6.29 -9.66 7.80
C LYS A 158 -7.02 -9.72 6.48
N VAL A 159 -6.28 -9.73 5.38
CA VAL A 159 -6.81 -9.71 4.01
C VAL A 159 -6.35 -10.94 3.28
N LYS A 160 -7.23 -11.50 2.43
CA LYS A 160 -6.86 -12.54 1.47
C LYS A 160 -6.66 -11.87 0.11
N LEU A 161 -5.43 -11.86 -0.38
CA LEU A 161 -5.08 -11.36 -1.71
C LEU A 161 -4.91 -12.52 -2.71
N PRO A 162 -5.04 -12.27 -4.01
CA PRO A 162 -4.67 -13.22 -5.06
C PRO A 162 -3.17 -13.56 -4.98
N PHE A 163 -2.81 -14.76 -5.45
CA PHE A 163 -1.42 -15.27 -5.51
C PHE A 163 -0.69 -15.43 -4.17
N ILE A 164 -1.32 -15.07 -3.05
CA ILE A 164 -0.78 -15.30 -1.70
C ILE A 164 -1.66 -16.36 -1.02
N GLU A 165 -1.06 -17.48 -0.62
CA GLU A 165 -1.78 -18.59 0.03
C GLU A 165 -2.30 -18.22 1.43
N GLU A 166 -1.52 -17.48 2.19
CA GLU A 166 -1.88 -17.05 3.53
C GLU A 166 -2.66 -15.72 3.55
N THR A 167 -3.24 -15.40 4.71
CA THR A 167 -3.80 -14.06 4.91
C THR A 167 -2.70 -13.06 5.26
N VAL A 168 -2.79 -11.89 4.64
CA VAL A 168 -1.85 -10.77 4.77
C VAL A 168 -2.28 -9.83 5.92
N PRO A 169 -1.37 -9.40 6.80
CA PRO A 169 -1.67 -8.37 7.80
C PRO A 169 -2.18 -7.07 7.17
N TYR A 170 -3.25 -6.52 7.74
CA TYR A 170 -3.83 -5.24 7.35
C TYR A 170 -3.92 -4.31 8.55
N LYS A 171 -3.02 -3.33 8.56
CA LYS A 171 -2.84 -2.36 9.64
C LYS A 171 -3.56 -1.04 9.33
N ARG A 172 -3.95 -0.37 10.41
CA ARG A 172 -4.69 0.89 10.39
C ARG A 172 -3.78 1.98 10.93
N ILE A 173 -3.67 3.09 10.21
CA ILE A 173 -2.93 4.28 10.63
C ILE A 173 -3.93 5.42 10.72
N ILE A 174 -4.16 5.93 11.92
CA ILE A 174 -5.09 7.04 12.15
C ILE A 174 -4.32 8.34 11.98
N LEU A 175 -4.78 9.17 11.05
CA LEU A 175 -4.29 10.51 10.78
C LEU A 175 -5.08 11.52 11.62
N ASP A 176 -4.50 12.70 11.85
CA ASP A 176 -5.18 13.80 12.51
C ASP A 176 -6.27 14.43 11.61
N GLU A 177 -6.94 15.46 12.14
CA GLU A 177 -8.00 16.18 11.43
C GLU A 177 -7.51 16.88 10.14
N ASN A 178 -6.24 17.32 10.13
CA ASN A 178 -5.58 17.95 8.98
C ASN A 178 -5.19 16.91 7.92
N GLY A 179 -5.10 15.64 8.31
CA GLY A 179 -4.63 14.53 7.48
C GLY A 179 -3.14 14.30 7.59
N ASP A 180 -2.51 14.81 8.64
CA ASP A 180 -1.12 14.57 8.98
C ASP A 180 -1.03 13.36 9.93
N GLY A 181 0.06 12.60 9.82
CA GLY A 181 0.32 11.48 10.71
C GLY A 181 1.77 11.04 10.65
N GLU A 182 2.14 10.21 11.62
CA GLU A 182 3.49 9.69 11.77
C GLU A 182 3.45 8.24 12.22
N VAL A 183 4.31 7.39 11.65
CA VAL A 183 4.32 5.95 11.93
C VAL A 183 5.70 5.36 11.67
N THR A 184 6.03 4.25 12.35
CA THR A 184 7.16 3.40 11.98
C THR A 184 6.67 2.25 11.11
N LEU A 185 7.23 2.13 9.91
CA LEU A 185 6.87 1.09 8.95
C LEU A 185 7.91 -0.03 8.86
#